data_AF-A0A1Q5F6I6-F1
#
_entry.id   AF-A0A1Q5F6I6-F1
#
_cell.length_a   1.000
_cell.length_b   1.000
_cell.length_c   1.000
_cell.angle_alpha   90.00
_cell.angle_beta   90.00
_cell.angle_gamma   90.00
#
_symmetry.space_group_name_H-M   'P 1'
#
loop_
_entity.id
_entity.type
_entity.pdbx_description
1 polymer ?
#
loop_
_entity_poly.entity_id
_entity_poly.type
_entity_poly.pdbx_seq_one_letter_code
_entity_poly.pdbx_strand_id
1 'polypeptide(L)' 'MAEEQPDTDSAEQVCEVSADPEQARRGLLPGGPGERAACVICGERTEYPAATPGATLCPVCTWQQAQRGACSG' A
#
# COMPACT_ATOMS: atom_id res chain seq x y z
N MET A 1 29.71 25.85 -23.17
CA MET A 1 28.69 25.59 -22.14
C MET A 1 28.32 24.12 -22.31
N ALA A 2 28.61 23.29 -21.30
CA ALA A 2 28.33 21.86 -21.37
C ALA A 2 26.83 21.65 -21.21
N GLU A 3 26.18 21.09 -22.22
CA GLU A 3 24.78 20.72 -22.17
C GLU A 3 24.71 19.36 -21.48
N GLU A 4 24.35 19.37 -20.20
CA GLU A 4 24.00 18.19 -19.42
C GLU A 4 22.82 17.51 -20.12
N GLN A 5 23.05 16.36 -20.76
CA GLN A 5 21.99 15.60 -21.41
C GLN A 5 21.09 14.96 -20.34
N PRO A 6 19.76 15.13 -20.42
CA PRO A 6 18.84 14.43 -19.52
C PRO A 6 18.88 12.92 -19.82
N ASP A 7 19.04 12.15 -18.76
CA ASP A 7 19.19 10.70 -18.74
C ASP A 7 17.93 10.01 -19.31
N THR A 8 17.97 9.64 -20.60
CA THR A 8 16.86 8.99 -21.33
C THR A 8 16.47 7.63 -20.75
N ASP A 9 17.31 7.04 -19.91
CA ASP A 9 17.09 5.76 -19.20
C ASP A 9 15.83 5.80 -18.31
N SER A 10 15.50 6.97 -17.73
CA SER A 10 14.42 7.10 -16.75
C SER A 10 13.00 6.99 -17.33
N ALA A 11 12.81 7.10 -18.64
CA ALA A 11 11.47 7.10 -19.26
C ALA A 11 10.94 5.69 -19.59
N GLU A 12 11.82 4.70 -19.74
CA GLU A 12 11.45 3.35 -20.21
C GLU A 12 11.11 2.38 -19.05
N GLN A 13 11.47 2.73 -17.81
CA GLN A 13 11.42 1.81 -16.66
C GLN A 13 10.09 1.76 -15.89
N VAL A 14 9.04 2.44 -16.35
CA VAL A 14 7.78 2.57 -15.59
C VAL A 14 7.04 1.23 -15.42
N CYS A 15 7.23 0.27 -16.31
CA CYS A 15 6.56 -1.03 -16.28
C CYS A 15 7.52 -2.23 -16.17
N GLU A 16 8.83 -2.01 -16.04
CA GLU A 16 9.79 -3.11 -16.00
C GLU A 16 9.82 -3.76 -14.62
N VAL A 17 9.66 -5.09 -14.59
CA VAL A 17 9.82 -5.89 -13.37
C VAL A 17 11.30 -5.90 -13.01
N SER A 18 11.62 -5.58 -11.75
CA SER A 18 13.01 -5.64 -11.27
C SER A 18 13.62 -7.02 -11.51
N ALA A 19 14.83 -7.04 -12.07
CA ALA A 19 15.62 -8.27 -12.21
C ALA A 19 16.03 -8.87 -10.85
N ASP A 20 15.99 -8.07 -9.78
CA ASP A 20 16.14 -8.54 -8.41
C ASP A 20 14.84 -9.22 -7.90
N PRO A 21 14.88 -10.53 -7.56
CA PRO A 21 13.68 -11.27 -7.20
C PRO A 21 13.08 -10.86 -5.84
N GLU A 22 13.87 -10.32 -4.92
CA GLU A 22 13.38 -9.83 -3.62
C GLU A 22 12.62 -8.51 -3.81
N GLN A 23 13.16 -7.59 -4.60
CA GLN A 23 12.51 -6.34 -4.99
C GLN A 23 11.20 -6.63 -5.75
N ALA A 24 11.21 -7.57 -6.68
CA ALA A 24 10.00 -7.99 -7.40
C ALA A 24 8.93 -8.55 -6.44
N ARG A 25 9.34 -9.33 -5.44
CA ARG A 25 8.42 -9.87 -4.42
C ARG A 25 7.81 -8.81 -3.52
N ARG A 26 8.54 -7.72 -3.24
CA ARG A 26 8.01 -6.66 -2.36
C ARG A 26 6.72 -6.04 -2.89
N GLY A 27 6.56 -5.94 -4.21
CA GLY A 27 5.31 -5.47 -4.84
C GLY A 27 4.12 -6.42 -4.69
N LEU A 28 4.38 -7.72 -4.44
CA LEU A 28 3.33 -8.74 -4.27
C LEU A 28 2.82 -8.85 -2.82
N LEU A 29 3.46 -8.17 -1.86
CA LEU A 29 3.00 -8.09 -0.48
C LEU A 29 2.21 -6.79 -0.27
N PRO A 30 0.88 -6.77 -0.49
CA PRO A 30 0.08 -5.57 -0.27
C PRO A 30 0.26 -5.08 1.17
N GLY A 31 0.57 -3.79 1.34
CA GLY A 31 0.86 -3.19 2.64
C GLY A 31 2.31 -3.32 3.09
N GLY A 32 3.15 -4.12 2.44
CA GLY A 32 4.56 -4.29 2.80
C GLY A 32 4.80 -5.38 3.86
N PRO A 33 6.07 -5.54 4.29
CA PRO A 33 6.48 -6.61 5.19
C PRO A 33 6.00 -6.39 6.63
N GLY A 34 5.84 -7.48 7.38
CA GLY A 34 5.55 -7.46 8.81
C GLY A 34 4.18 -8.03 9.19
N GLU A 35 3.91 -8.03 10.50
CA GLU A 35 2.63 -8.49 11.03
C GLU A 35 1.51 -7.51 10.68
N ARG A 36 0.33 -8.04 10.34
CA ARG A 36 -0.85 -7.25 10.05
C ARG A 36 -1.37 -6.58 11.32
N ALA A 37 -1.82 -5.34 11.21
CA ALA A 37 -2.52 -4.70 12.31
C ALA A 37 -3.82 -5.47 12.63
N ALA A 38 -4.25 -5.41 13.88
CA ALA A 38 -5.55 -5.92 14.30
C ALA A 38 -6.60 -4.81 14.20
N CYS A 39 -7.79 -5.16 13.70
CA CYS A 39 -8.91 -4.24 13.63
C CYS A 39 -9.37 -3.84 15.04
N VAL A 40 -9.51 -2.54 15.30
CA VAL A 40 -9.91 -2.05 16.64
C VAL A 40 -11.39 -2.31 16.99
N ILE A 41 -12.20 -2.73 16.01
CA ILE A 41 -13.62 -3.04 16.22
C ILE A 41 -13.83 -4.55 16.45
N CYS A 42 -13.21 -5.40 15.62
CA CYS A 42 -13.47 -6.84 15.62
C CYS A 42 -12.24 -7.73 15.87
N GLY A 43 -11.03 -7.16 15.94
CA GLY A 43 -9.79 -7.91 16.16
C GLY A 43 -9.21 -8.63 14.94
N GLU A 44 -9.94 -8.69 13.82
CA GLU A 44 -9.48 -9.34 12.60
C GLU A 44 -8.28 -8.64 11.96
N ARG A 45 -7.49 -9.38 11.17
CA ARG A 45 -6.32 -8.82 10.50
C ARG A 45 -6.70 -7.78 9.43
N THR A 46 -5.95 -6.70 9.39
CA THR A 46 -6.04 -5.68 8.34
C THR A 46 -5.17 -5.99 7.13
N GLU A 47 -5.35 -5.23 6.05
CA GLU A 47 -4.46 -5.26 4.87
C GLU A 47 -3.14 -4.51 5.10
N TYR A 48 -3.03 -3.73 6.17
CA TYR A 48 -1.86 -2.93 6.50
C TYR A 48 -1.00 -3.60 7.59
N PRO A 49 0.33 -3.43 7.57
CA PRO A 49 1.18 -3.77 8.69
C PRO A 49 0.84 -2.99 9.95
N ALA A 50 1.12 -3.57 11.12
CA ALA A 50 0.95 -2.93 12.42
C ALA A 50 1.79 -1.64 12.57
N ALA A 51 2.87 -1.52 11.80
CA ALA A 51 3.70 -0.31 11.78
C ALA A 51 3.09 0.86 10.99
N THR A 52 2.00 0.65 10.22
CA THR A 52 1.37 1.69 9.42
C THR A 52 0.44 2.56 10.29
N PRO A 53 0.76 3.84 10.50
CA PRO A 53 -0.06 4.73 11.33
C PRO A 53 -1.43 4.99 10.68
N GLY A 54 -2.48 5.05 11.51
CA GLY A 54 -3.85 5.38 11.09
C GLY A 54 -4.63 4.23 10.42
N ALA A 55 -3.98 3.14 10.06
CA ALA A 55 -4.60 1.97 9.42
C ALA A 55 -5.12 0.95 10.45
N THR A 56 -6.27 1.25 11.08
CA THR A 56 -6.77 0.48 12.25
C THR A 56 -8.03 -0.34 12.00
N LEU A 57 -8.62 -0.26 10.80
CA LEU A 57 -9.85 -0.97 10.46
C LEU A 57 -9.61 -2.01 9.36
N CYS A 58 -10.23 -3.17 9.50
CA CYS A 58 -10.26 -4.16 8.42
C CYS A 58 -11.17 -3.67 7.28
N PRO A 59 -10.99 -4.18 6.04
CA PRO A 59 -11.73 -3.70 4.86
C PRO A 59 -13.26 -3.69 5.05
N VAL A 60 -13.79 -4.70 5.74
CA VAL A 60 -15.22 -4.83 6.05
C VAL A 60 -15.70 -3.71 6.99
N CYS A 61 -14.97 -3.46 8.07
CA CYS A 61 -15.32 -2.40 9.02
C CYS A 61 -15.20 -1.03 8.37
N THR A 62 -14.18 -0.80 7.55
CA THR A 62 -14.01 0.46 6.81
C THR A 62 -15.24 0.77 5.93
N TRP A 63 -15.72 -0.23 5.17
CA TRP A 63 -16.91 -0.05 4.33
C TRP A 63 -18.19 0.19 5.13
N GLN A 64 -18.36 -0.48 6.27
CA GLN A 64 -19.52 -0.25 7.15
C GLN A 64 -19.53 1.16 7.74
N GLN A 65 -18.36 1.66 8.18
CA GLN A 65 -18.25 3.01 8.73
C GLN A 65 -18.55 4.09 7.68
N ALA A 66 -18.10 3.87 6.43
CA ALA A 66 -18.42 4.77 5.31
C ALA A 66 -19.94 4.85 5.04
N GLN A 67 -20.64 3.71 5.05
CA GLN A 67 -22.10 3.69 4.85
C GLN A 67 -22.86 4.38 5.98
N ARG A 68 -22.42 4.23 7.23
CA ARG A 68 -23.08 4.93 8.35
C ARG A 68 -23.14 6.43 8.11
N GLY A 69 -22.05 7.04 7.65
CA GLY A 69 -22.02 8.47 7.33
C GLY A 69 -22.85 8.84 6.10
N ALA A 70 -23.03 7.92 5.16
CA ALA A 70 -23.81 8.15 3.94
C ALA A 70 -25.33 8.08 4.18
N CYS A 71 -25.80 7.28 5.14
CA CYS A 71 -27.21 7.03 5.40
C CYS A 71 -27.74 7.65 6.72
N SER A 72 -26.94 8.45 7.41
CA SER A 72 -27.33 9.15 8.65
C SER A 72 -27.93 10.54 8.43
N GLY A 73 -28.49 10.80 7.24
CA GLY A 73 -29.13 12.05 6.85
C GLY A 73 -30.60 12.11 7.24
#